data_AF-A0A1V5HQF6-F1
#
_entry.id   AF-A0A1V5HQF6-F1
#
_cell.length_a   1.000
_cell.length_b   1.000
_cell.length_c   1.000
_cell.angle_alpha   90.00
_cell.angle_beta   90.00
_cell.angle_gamma   90.00
#
_symmetry.space_group_name_H-M   'P 1'
#
loop_
_entity.id
_entity.type
_entity.pdbx_description
1 polymer ?
#
loop_
_entity_poly.entity_id
_entity_poly.type
_entity_poly.pdbx_seq_one_letter_code
_entity_poly.pdbx_strand_id
1 'polypeptide(L)'
;MDAAGNDVSDHYKNRVQIIYGQYEITPLTLTIQTGSATKVRDGTPLTCLDYQIVSGEFASGESIHAISIIGSQTDPGSSLNDVDALGLQIFDAEGNDTTANYVVKWLLGTLVVTL
;
A
#
# COMPACT_ATOMS: atom_id res chain seq x y z
N MET A 1 16.97 25.94 51.02
CA MET A 1 16.99 25.53 52.44
C MET A 1 16.40 26.63 53.29
N ASP A 2 15.76 26.31 54.42
CA ASP A 2 15.40 27.31 55.43
C ASP A 2 16.46 27.43 56.54
N ALA A 3 16.27 28.37 57.48
CA ALA A 3 17.22 28.71 58.54
C ALA A 3 17.46 27.59 59.58
N ALA A 4 16.80 26.44 59.46
CA ALA A 4 17.04 25.25 60.29
C ALA A 4 17.83 24.16 59.53
N GLY A 5 18.30 24.44 58.31
CA GLY A 5 19.10 23.47 57.56
C GLY A 5 18.28 22.38 56.87
N ASN A 6 16.97 22.58 56.69
CA ASN A 6 16.15 21.64 55.94
C ASN A 6 16.27 21.91 54.44
N ASP A 7 16.56 20.86 53.67
CA ASP A 7 16.47 20.90 52.22
C ASP A 7 14.99 21.01 51.81
N VAL A 8 14.64 22.15 51.19
CA VAL A 8 13.30 22.42 50.65
C VAL A 8 13.20 22.06 49.16
N SER A 9 14.15 21.29 48.64
CA SER A 9 14.18 20.82 47.26
C SER A 9 13.34 19.56 47.06
N ASP A 10 12.06 19.56 47.47
CA ASP A 10 11.18 18.40 47.26
C ASP A 10 9.79 18.77 46.69
N HIS A 11 9.70 19.86 45.94
CA HIS A 11 8.45 20.31 45.31
C HIS A 11 8.28 19.96 43.82
N TYR A 12 9.20 19.20 43.22
CA TYR A 12 9.08 18.79 41.80
C TYR A 12 9.18 17.27 41.60
N LYS A 13 8.67 16.46 42.53
CA LYS A 13 8.22 15.10 42.20
C LYS A 13 6.86 15.16 41.50
N ASN A 14 6.79 15.96 40.43
CA ASN A 14 5.74 15.85 39.45
C ASN A 14 5.84 14.43 38.90
N ARG A 15 4.81 13.63 39.14
CA ARG A 15 4.65 12.29 38.59
C ARG A 15 4.51 12.43 37.07
N VAL A 16 5.62 12.61 36.36
CA VAL A 16 5.65 12.46 34.91
C VAL A 16 5.67 10.96 34.65
N GLN A 17 4.47 10.38 34.66
CA GLN A 17 4.27 9.05 34.11
C GLN A 17 4.36 9.23 32.60
N ILE A 18 5.55 9.01 32.03
CA ILE A 18 5.72 8.92 30.58
C ILE A 18 4.99 7.65 30.14
N ILE A 19 3.75 7.82 29.68
CA ILE A 19 3.03 6.76 28.99
C ILE A 19 3.61 6.76 27.57
N TYR A 20 4.49 5.81 27.27
CA TYR A 20 4.81 5.48 25.87
C TYR A 20 3.53 4.89 25.28
N GLY A 21 2.71 5.74 24.66
CA GLY A 21 1.56 5.29 23.89
C GLY A 21 2.06 4.37 22.79
N GLN A 22 1.75 3.08 22.86
CA GLN A 22 1.84 2.20 21.69
C GLN A 22 0.74 2.67 20.73
N TYR A 23 1.09 3.55 19.81
CA TYR A 23 0.23 3.83 18.67
C TYR A 23 0.39 2.65 17.70
N GLU A 24 -0.56 1.73 17.72
CA GLU A 24 -0.71 0.76 16.64
C GLU A 24 -1.28 1.50 15.43
N ILE A 25 -0.42 1.82 14.46
CA ILE A 25 -0.87 2.31 13.16
C ILE A 25 -1.51 1.11 12.45
N THR A 26 -2.83 1.12 12.35
CA THR A 26 -3.56 0.11 11.57
C THR A 26 -3.42 0.44 10.08
N PRO A 27 -2.90 -0.47 9.24
CA PRO A 27 -2.77 -0.22 7.81
C PRO A 27 -4.12 0.09 7.14
N LEU A 28 -4.11 1.03 6.19
CA LEU A 28 -5.26 1.32 5.34
C LEU A 28 -5.48 0.19 4.33
N THR A 29 -6.74 -0.11 3.99
CA THR A 29 -7.04 -1.13 2.99
C THR A 29 -7.36 -0.50 1.65
N LEU A 30 -6.66 -0.93 0.59
CA LEU A 30 -6.99 -0.62 -0.80
C LEU A 30 -7.49 -1.86 -1.52
N THR A 31 -8.38 -1.68 -2.48
CA THR A 31 -8.71 -2.72 -3.46
C THR A 31 -8.36 -2.21 -4.85
N ILE A 32 -7.44 -2.90 -5.52
CA ILE A 32 -6.97 -2.54 -6.86
C ILE A 32 -7.41 -3.63 -7.83
N GLN A 33 -8.00 -3.22 -8.94
CA GLN A 33 -8.41 -4.09 -10.02
C GLN A 33 -7.48 -3.94 -11.22
N THR A 34 -6.91 -5.05 -11.70
CA THR A 34 -6.16 -5.05 -12.98
C THR A 34 -7.13 -5.12 -14.16
N GLY A 35 -6.73 -4.53 -15.29
CA GLY A 35 -7.54 -4.47 -16.50
C GLY A 35 -7.75 -5.84 -17.14
N SER A 36 -8.79 -5.93 -17.96
CA SER A 36 -9.08 -7.08 -18.82
C SER A 36 -8.86 -6.68 -20.28
N ALA A 37 -8.45 -7.63 -21.11
CA ALA A 37 -8.25 -7.38 -22.53
C ALA A 37 -8.56 -8.64 -23.36
N THR A 38 -8.91 -8.44 -24.64
CA THR A 38 -9.20 -9.52 -25.58
C THR A 38 -8.57 -9.22 -26.93
N LYS A 39 -8.02 -10.24 -27.60
CA LYS A 39 -7.58 -10.13 -29.01
C LYS A 39 -7.76 -11.43 -29.79
N VAL A 40 -7.75 -11.32 -31.12
CA VAL A 40 -7.62 -12.47 -32.04
C VAL A 40 -6.15 -12.90 -32.08
N ARG A 41 -5.90 -14.21 -32.21
CA ARG A 41 -4.55 -14.77 -32.28
C ARG A 41 -3.75 -14.16 -33.43
N ASP A 42 -2.64 -13.51 -33.06
CA ASP A 42 -1.69 -12.90 -33.99
C ASP A 42 -0.24 -13.42 -33.79
N GLY A 43 -0.04 -14.35 -32.85
CA GLY A 43 1.27 -14.91 -32.50
C GLY A 43 2.12 -14.07 -31.53
N THR A 44 1.60 -12.93 -31.07
CA THR A 44 2.25 -12.07 -30.06
C THR A 44 1.54 -12.20 -28.71
N PRO A 45 2.21 -11.92 -27.58
CA PRO A 45 1.54 -11.89 -26.28
C PRO A 45 0.46 -10.78 -26.20
N LEU A 46 -0.68 -11.09 -25.58
CA LEU A 46 -1.61 -10.11 -25.05
C LEU A 46 -1.19 -9.78 -23.61
N THR A 47 -1.02 -8.50 -23.31
CA THR A 47 -0.76 -7.97 -21.97
C THR A 47 -1.69 -6.78 -21.73
N CYS A 48 -1.95 -6.42 -20.47
CA CYS A 48 -2.75 -5.25 -20.13
C CYS A 48 -2.16 -4.58 -18.88
N LEU A 49 -1.66 -3.35 -19.01
CA LEU A 49 -1.05 -2.60 -17.90
C LEU A 49 -2.05 -1.69 -17.19
N ASP A 50 -3.31 -1.69 -17.62
CA ASP A 50 -4.34 -0.87 -17.02
C ASP A 50 -4.71 -1.41 -15.63
N TYR A 51 -5.03 -0.50 -14.72
CA TYR A 51 -5.57 -0.82 -13.42
C TYR A 51 -6.41 0.34 -12.90
N GLN A 52 -7.20 0.07 -11.86
CA GLN A 52 -7.98 1.09 -11.16
C GLN A 52 -8.10 0.75 -9.68
N ILE A 53 -8.21 1.78 -8.85
CA ILE A 53 -8.54 1.63 -7.43
C ILE A 53 -10.06 1.63 -7.33
N VAL A 54 -10.64 0.52 -6.88
CA VAL A 54 -12.09 0.35 -6.81
C VAL A 54 -12.66 0.59 -5.41
N SER A 55 -11.80 0.57 -4.38
CA SER A 55 -12.17 0.86 -3.00
C SER A 55 -10.95 1.23 -2.18
N GLY A 56 -11.17 2.01 -1.12
CA GLY A 56 -10.12 2.51 -0.24
C GLY A 56 -9.62 3.88 -0.70
N GLU A 57 -8.91 4.55 0.20
CA GLU A 57 -8.35 5.89 -0.03
C GLU A 57 -6.91 5.91 0.47
N PHE A 58 -6.10 6.76 -0.14
CA PHE A 58 -4.75 7.04 0.37
C PHE A 58 -4.83 8.01 1.55
N ALA A 59 -3.86 7.92 2.46
CA ALA A 59 -3.60 9.02 3.36
C ALA A 59 -3.23 10.29 2.57
N SER A 60 -3.44 11.44 3.19
CA SER A 60 -3.26 12.73 2.52
C SER A 60 -1.85 12.87 1.95
N GLY A 61 -1.74 13.08 0.64
CA GLY A 61 -0.46 13.28 -0.06
C GLY A 61 0.21 11.99 -0.54
N GLU A 62 -0.34 10.82 -0.23
CA GLU A 62 0.20 9.54 -0.68
C GLU A 62 -0.44 9.09 -2.00
N SER A 63 0.31 8.33 -2.81
CA SER A 63 -0.18 7.77 -4.09
C SER A 63 0.64 6.57 -4.55
N ILE A 64 0.07 5.75 -5.44
CA ILE A 64 0.82 4.66 -6.10
C ILE A 64 1.86 5.28 -7.04
N HIS A 65 3.11 4.92 -6.83
CA HIS A 65 4.23 5.28 -7.68
C HIS A 65 4.53 4.19 -8.72
N ALA A 66 4.36 2.93 -8.35
CA ALA A 66 4.58 1.80 -9.25
C ALA A 66 3.68 0.61 -8.91
N ILE A 67 3.33 -0.16 -9.94
CA ILE A 67 2.67 -1.46 -9.86
C ILE A 67 3.28 -2.37 -10.94
N SER A 68 3.58 -3.61 -10.57
CA SER A 68 4.14 -4.61 -11.50
C SER A 68 3.05 -5.56 -11.98
N ILE A 69 2.41 -5.24 -13.11
CA ILE A 69 1.42 -6.12 -13.76
C ILE A 69 2.16 -7.04 -14.73
N ILE A 70 2.04 -8.34 -14.52
CA ILE A 70 2.85 -9.38 -15.17
C ILE A 70 2.01 -10.37 -15.99
N GLY A 71 0.68 -10.20 -16.01
CA GLY A 71 -0.23 -11.02 -16.78
C GLY A 71 0.08 -11.05 -18.28
N SER A 72 0.01 -12.24 -18.87
CA SER A 72 0.25 -12.45 -20.31
C SER A 72 -0.52 -13.65 -20.83
N GLN A 73 -1.00 -13.57 -22.09
CA GLN A 73 -1.64 -14.68 -22.81
C GLN A 73 -1.27 -14.64 -24.29
N THR A 74 -0.71 -15.71 -24.84
CA THR A 74 -0.36 -15.79 -26.27
C THR A 74 -1.26 -16.75 -27.04
N ASP A 75 -1.51 -17.93 -26.48
CA ASP A 75 -2.31 -18.96 -27.12
C ASP A 75 -3.80 -18.80 -26.82
N PRO A 76 -4.70 -19.30 -27.70
CA PRO A 76 -6.13 -19.23 -27.49
C PRO A 76 -6.54 -19.77 -26.11
N GLY A 77 -7.36 -19.00 -25.41
CA GLY A 77 -7.77 -19.29 -24.04
C GLY A 77 -7.85 -18.03 -23.20
N SER A 78 -7.91 -18.23 -21.87
CA SER A 78 -7.99 -17.15 -20.89
C SER A 78 -6.98 -17.34 -19.77
N SER A 79 -6.34 -16.25 -19.34
CA SER A 79 -5.52 -16.18 -18.13
C SER A 79 -5.88 -14.96 -17.29
N LEU A 80 -5.47 -14.94 -16.03
CA LEU A 80 -5.60 -13.74 -15.21
C LEU A 80 -4.57 -12.69 -15.64
N ASN A 81 -4.96 -11.42 -15.55
CA ASN A 81 -4.02 -10.32 -15.67
C ASN A 81 -3.31 -10.10 -14.32
N ASP A 82 -2.33 -10.96 -14.04
CA ASP A 82 -1.72 -11.13 -12.72
C ASP A 82 -0.76 -9.99 -12.34
N VAL A 83 -0.42 -9.90 -11.05
CA VAL A 83 0.40 -8.84 -10.46
C VAL A 83 1.50 -9.43 -9.58
N ASP A 84 2.70 -8.87 -9.66
CA ASP A 84 3.73 -9.07 -8.65
C ASP A 84 3.52 -8.06 -7.52
N ALA A 85 2.87 -8.52 -6.44
CA ALA A 85 2.53 -7.67 -5.30
C ALA A 85 3.77 -7.09 -4.57
N LEU A 86 4.96 -7.68 -4.73
CA LEU A 86 6.20 -7.13 -4.18
C LEU A 86 6.69 -5.91 -4.97
N GLY A 87 6.22 -5.74 -6.21
CA GLY A 87 6.52 -4.58 -7.06
C GLY A 87 5.60 -3.38 -6.84
N LEU A 88 4.69 -3.41 -5.85
CA LEU A 88 3.86 -2.27 -5.49
C LEU A 88 4.69 -1.25 -4.71
N GLN A 89 4.59 0.03 -5.09
CA GLN A 89 5.21 1.14 -4.39
C GLN A 89 4.19 2.26 -4.17
N ILE A 90 3.98 2.66 -2.91
CA ILE A 90 3.11 3.78 -2.51
C ILE A 90 3.96 4.77 -1.73
N PHE A 91 4.11 5.99 -2.26
CA PHE A 91 4.98 7.02 -1.67
C PHE A 91 4.16 8.23 -1.24
N ASP A 92 4.65 8.93 -0.22
CA ASP A 92 4.15 10.25 0.15
C ASP A 92 4.67 11.36 -0.79
N ALA A 93 4.21 12.60 -0.56
CA ALA A 93 4.60 13.75 -1.38
C ALA A 93 6.09 14.11 -1.25
N GLU A 94 6.75 13.68 -0.18
CA GLU A 94 8.17 13.87 0.09
C GLU A 94 9.04 12.76 -0.53
N GLY A 95 8.42 11.69 -1.06
CA GLY A 95 9.09 10.56 -1.69
C GLY A 95 9.51 9.46 -0.73
N ASN A 96 8.99 9.43 0.51
CA ASN A 96 9.22 8.33 1.42
C ASN A 96 8.35 7.12 1.04
N ASP A 97 8.91 5.92 1.19
CA ASP A 97 8.16 4.68 0.97
C ASP A 97 7.19 4.43 2.12
N THR A 98 5.90 4.48 1.80
CA THR A 98 4.76 4.28 2.71
C THR A 98 4.00 2.99 2.41
N THR A 99 4.52 2.12 1.53
CA THR A 99 3.84 0.90 1.07
C THR A 99 3.39 0.01 2.21
N ALA A 100 4.20 -0.09 3.28
CA ALA A 100 3.87 -0.89 4.46
C ALA A 100 2.66 -0.38 5.26
N ASN A 101 2.20 0.85 5.02
CA ASN A 101 1.00 1.42 5.65
C ASN A 101 -0.29 0.90 5.01
N TYR A 102 -0.20 0.03 3.99
CA TYR A 102 -1.34 -0.46 3.24
C TYR A 102 -1.44 -1.99 3.22
N VAL A 103 -2.67 -2.47 3.29
CA VAL A 103 -3.05 -3.82 2.90
C VAL A 103 -3.80 -3.72 1.57
N VAL A 104 -3.26 -4.33 0.53
CA VAL A 104 -3.87 -4.30 -0.80
C VAL A 104 -4.56 -5.62 -1.12
N LYS A 105 -5.83 -5.52 -1.50
CA LYS A 105 -6.63 -6.61 -2.07
C LYS A 105 -6.66 -6.47 -3.59
N TRP A 106 -6.43 -7.59 -4.26
CA TRP A 106 -6.35 -7.62 -5.72
C TRP A 106 -7.61 -8.24 -6.33
N LEU A 107 -8.20 -7.54 -7.31
CA LEU A 107 -9.22 -8.09 -8.20
C LEU A 107 -8.60 -8.23 -9.59
N LEU A 108 -8.24 -9.45 -9.97
CA LEU A 108 -7.49 -9.67 -11.20
C LEU A 108 -8.44 -9.67 -12.40
N GLY A 109 -8.12 -8.85 -13.40
CA GLY A 109 -8.75 -8.89 -14.71
C GLY A 109 -8.41 -10.17 -15.48
N THR A 110 -8.91 -10.27 -16.70
CA THR A 110 -8.73 -11.45 -17.56
C THR A 110 -8.19 -11.05 -18.92
N LEU A 111 -7.22 -11.82 -19.40
CA LEU A 111 -6.67 -11.73 -20.74
C LEU A 111 -7.24 -12.88 -21.57
N VAL A 112 -7.82 -12.57 -22.72
CA VAL A 112 -8.47 -13.57 -23.59
C VAL A 112 -7.89 -13.51 -25.00
N VAL A 113 -7.41 -14.65 -25.50
CA VAL A 113 -7.02 -14.80 -26.90
C VAL A 113 -8.01 -15.73 -27.59
N THR A 114 -8.55 -15.30 -28.73
CA THR A 114 -9.47 -16.10 -29.56
C THR A 114 -8.77 -16.63 -30.80
N LEU A 115 -9.39 -17.62 -31.45
CA LEU A 115 -9.01 -18.06 -32.79
C LEU A 115 -9.30 -16.98 -33.84
#